data_AF-A0A8W4FDH0-F1
#
_entry.id   AF-A0A8W4FDH0-F1
#
_cell.length_a   1.000
_cell.length_b   1.000
_cell.length_c   1.000
_cell.angle_alpha   90.00
_cell.angle_beta   90.00
_cell.angle_gamma   90.00
#
_symmetry.space_group_name_H-M   'P 1'
#
loop_
_entity.id
_entity.type
_entity.pdbx_description
1 polymer ?
#
loop_
_entity_poly.entity_id
_entity_poly.type
_entity_poly.pdbx_seq_one_letter_code
_entity_poly.pdbx_strand_id
1 'polypeptide(L)' 'MILNSTDLKQYIGKAIMKPVDHKNLDMDVLYFADVVSMTENVAVYIWENLQKFLLVGVLYKVQVYGKLTIIL' A
#
# COMPACT_ATOMS: atom_id res chain seq x y z
N MET A 1 -12.63 5.68 -17.21
CA MET A 1 -11.92 6.98 -17.24
C MET A 1 -10.43 6.69 -17.01
N ILE A 2 -9.54 7.28 -17.81
CA ILE A 2 -8.09 7.08 -17.67
C ILE A 2 -7.55 8.23 -16.81
N LEU A 3 -6.86 7.91 -15.72
CA LEU A 3 -6.33 8.88 -14.77
C LEU A 3 -4.94 9.37 -15.22
N ASN A 4 -4.61 10.64 -14.96
CA ASN A 4 -3.31 11.20 -15.33
C ASN A 4 -2.18 10.57 -14.50
N SER A 5 -1.11 10.14 -15.16
CA SER A 5 0.06 9.52 -14.51
C SER A 5 0.73 10.41 -13.46
N THR A 6 0.68 11.72 -13.60
CA THR A 6 1.22 12.68 -12.62
C THR A 6 0.41 12.68 -11.34
N ASP A 7 -0.93 12.72 -11.47
CA ASP A 7 -1.84 12.68 -10.32
C ASP A 7 -1.72 11.34 -9.60
N LEU A 8 -1.65 10.24 -10.36
CA LEU A 8 -1.45 8.91 -9.81
C LEU A 8 -0.15 8.80 -8.99
N LYS A 9 0.96 9.34 -9.50
CA LYS A 9 2.22 9.39 -8.75
C LYS A 9 2.08 10.17 -7.44
N GLN A 10 1.36 11.29 -7.44
CA GLN A 10 1.12 12.05 -6.21
C GLN A 10 0.27 11.27 -5.21
N TYR A 11 -0.77 10.58 -5.65
CA TYR A 11 -1.61 9.75 -4.78
C TYR A 11 -0.82 8.58 -4.20
N ILE A 12 -0.01 7.88 -5.00
CA ILE A 12 0.89 6.84 -4.50
C ILE A 12 1.87 7.40 -3.47
N GLY A 13 2.45 8.58 -3.74
CA GLY A 13 3.35 9.25 -2.80
C GLY A 13 2.71 9.54 -1.45
N LYS A 14 1.45 10.00 -1.45
CA LYS A 14 0.71 10.32 -0.22
C LYS A 14 0.19 9.07 0.50
N ALA A 15 -0.36 8.11 -0.24
CA ALA A 15 -1.07 6.95 0.29
C ALA A 15 -0.14 5.80 0.69
N ILE A 16 1.02 5.67 0.03
CA ILE A 16 1.92 4.51 0.20
C ILE A 16 3.32 4.96 0.61
N MET A 17 3.99 5.80 -0.19
CA MET A 17 5.42 6.09 0.04
C MET A 17 5.63 6.78 1.39
N LYS A 18 4.93 7.89 1.66
CA LYS A 18 5.05 8.58 2.96
C LYS A 18 4.76 7.72 4.19
N PRO A 19 3.68 6.91 4.22
CA PRO A 19 3.39 6.12 5.41
C PRO A 19 4.31 4.90 5.59
N VAL A 20 4.87 4.33 4.52
CA VAL A 20 5.47 2.98 4.55
C VAL A 20 6.95 2.95 4.16
N ASP A 21 7.41 3.88 3.32
CA ASP A 21 8.78 3.85 2.81
C ASP A 21 9.80 4.07 3.93
N HIS A 22 10.85 3.24 3.93
CA HIS A 22 11.89 3.20 4.96
C HIS A 22 11.37 3.06 6.41
N LYS A 23 10.22 2.39 6.62
CA LYS A 23 9.66 2.10 7.93
C LYS A 23 9.60 0.61 8.25
N ASN A 24 9.64 0.28 9.53
CA ASN A 24 9.23 -1.04 9.99
C ASN A 24 7.70 -1.09 10.06
N LEU A 25 7.08 -2.03 9.34
CA LEU A 25 5.62 -2.12 9.26
C LEU A 25 4.99 -2.36 10.63
N ASP A 26 5.50 -3.33 11.38
CA ASP A 26 4.91 -3.77 12.65
C ASP A 26 5.10 -2.73 13.77
N MET A 27 6.15 -1.90 13.68
CA MET A 27 6.46 -0.90 14.72
C MET A 27 5.99 0.52 14.37
N ASP A 28 6.13 0.94 13.12
CA ASP A 28 5.98 2.35 12.74
C ASP A 28 4.67 2.66 11.98
N VAL A 29 3.91 1.62 11.60
CA VAL A 29 2.67 1.76 10.85
C VAL A 29 1.51 1.19 11.66
N LEU A 30 0.71 2.10 12.24
CA LEU A 30 -0.37 1.76 13.17
C LEU A 30 -1.34 0.69 12.68
N TYR A 31 -1.57 0.59 11.36
CA TYR A 31 -2.41 -0.46 10.78
C TYR A 31 -1.92 -1.88 11.10
N PHE A 32 -0.60 -2.08 11.20
CA PHE A 32 0.00 -3.39 11.46
C PHE A 32 0.26 -3.66 12.96
N ALA A 33 -0.19 -2.79 13.86
CA ALA A 33 -0.05 -3.02 15.30
C ALA A 33 -0.74 -4.32 15.76
N ASP A 34 -1.92 -4.60 15.19
CA ASP A 34 -2.73 -5.78 15.49
C ASP A 34 -2.92 -6.69 14.25
N VAL A 35 -2.26 -6.38 13.14
CA VAL A 35 -2.38 -7.10 11.86
C VAL A 35 -1.00 -7.53 11.39
N VAL A 36 -0.80 -8.84 11.19
CA VAL A 36 0.47 -9.38 10.70
C VAL A 36 0.84 -8.74 9.36
N SER A 37 2.06 -8.22 9.23
CA SER A 37 2.58 -7.54 8.03
C SER A 37 2.92 -8.46 6.83
N MET A 38 2.13 -9.52 6.62
CA MET A 38 2.26 -10.39 5.45
C MET A 38 1.94 -9.65 4.15
N THR A 39 2.51 -10.11 3.04
CA THR A 39 2.38 -9.47 1.71
C THR A 39 0.92 -9.27 1.31
N GLU A 40 0.05 -10.21 1.64
CA GLU A 40 -1.40 -10.15 1.42
C GLU A 40 -2.03 -8.99 2.20
N ASN A 41 -1.70 -8.84 3.48
CA ASN A 41 -2.21 -7.74 4.31
C ASN A 41 -1.65 -6.38 3.90
N VAL A 42 -0.41 -6.35 3.39
CA VAL A 42 0.18 -5.15 2.77
C VAL A 42 -0.58 -4.76 1.50
N ALA A 43 -1.00 -5.74 0.67
CA ALA A 43 -1.80 -5.46 -0.52
C ALA A 43 -3.17 -4.87 -0.17
N VAL A 44 -3.84 -5.40 0.87
CA VAL A 44 -5.10 -4.85 1.41
C VAL A 44 -4.89 -3.43 1.93
N TYR A 45 -3.86 -3.20 2.75
CA TYR A 45 -3.51 -1.88 3.26
C TYR A 45 -3.31 -0.86 2.14
N ILE A 46 -2.56 -1.23 1.09
CA ILE A 46 -2.31 -0.37 -0.07
C ILE A 46 -3.62 -0.06 -0.80
N TRP A 47 -4.46 -1.07 -1.03
CA TRP A 47 -5.75 -0.91 -1.69
C TRP A 47 -6.64 0.08 -0.95
N GLU A 48 -6.83 -0.12 0.35
CA GLU A 48 -7.67 0.74 1.19
C GLU A 48 -7.14 2.17 1.25
N ASN A 49 -5.83 2.37 1.31
CA ASN A 49 -5.27 3.71 1.31
C ASN A 49 -5.41 4.41 -0.04
N LEU A 50 -5.24 3.70 -1.16
CA LEU A 50 -5.45 4.30 -2.49
C LEU A 50 -6.92 4.65 -2.75
N GLN A 51 -7.87 3.84 -2.27
CA GLN A 51 -9.30 4.12 -2.37
C GLN A 51 -9.72 5.46 -1.74
N LYS A 52 -8.98 5.95 -0.73
CA LYS A 52 -9.25 7.26 -0.10
C LYS A 52 -8.94 8.45 -1.02
N PHE A 53 -8.11 8.26 -2.04
CA PHE A 53 -7.68 9.32 -2.96
C PHE A 53 -8.25 9.18 -4.37
N LEU A 54 -8.63 7.95 -4.76
CA LEU A 54 -9.13 7.64 -6.09
C LEU A 54 -10.66 7.68 -6.13
N LEU A 55 -11.20 8.02 -7.30
CA LEU A 55 -12.64 7.90 -7.55
C LEU A 55 -13.07 6.42 -7.56
N VAL A 56 -14.31 6.18 -7.13
CA VAL A 56 -14.92 4.84 -7.13
C VAL A 56 -14.88 4.26 -8.54
N GLY A 57 -14.46 2.99 -8.64
CA GLY A 57 -14.38 2.27 -9.92
C GLY A 57 -13.12 2.52 -10.76
N VAL A 58 -12.17 3.33 -10.28
CA VAL A 58 -10.90 3.59 -11.00
C VAL A 58 -9.81 2.58 -10.64
N LEU A 59 -9.69 2.19 -9.37
CA LEU A 59 -8.67 1.24 -8.93
C LEU A 59 -9.03 -0.18 -9.39
N TYR A 60 -8.19 -0.77 -10.23
CA TYR A 60 -8.43 -2.09 -10.80
C TYR A 60 -7.68 -3.21 -10.09
N LYS A 61 -6.36 -3.02 -9.86
CA LYS A 61 -5.49 -4.04 -9.27
C LYS A 61 -4.35 -3.39 -8.48
N VAL A 62 -4.05 -3.98 -7.33
CA VAL A 62 -2.80 -3.77 -6.58
C VAL A 62 -2.01 -5.06 -6.64
N GLN A 63 -0.70 -4.97 -6.90
CA GLN A 63 0.20 -6.12 -6.91
C GLN A 63 1.45 -5.78 -6.10
N VAL A 64 1.70 -6.56 -5.06
CA VAL A 64 2.83 -6.39 -4.14
C VAL A 64 3.79 -7.54 -4.35
N TYR A 65 5.08 -7.24 -4.46
CA TYR A 65 6.13 -8.24 -4.61
C TYR A 65 6.92 -8.30 -3.30
N GLY A 66 6.61 -9.29 -2.46
CA GLY A 66 7.39 -9.61 -1.26
C GLY A 66 8.40 -10.72 -1.54
N LYS A 67 9.58 -10.67 -0.91
CA LYS A 67 10.53 -11.79 -0.90
C LYS A 67 10.45 -12.47 0.47
N LEU A 68 9.73 -13.59 0.54
CA LEU A 68 9.73 -14.43 1.73
C LEU A 68 11.05 -15.21 1.77
N THR A 69 11.97 -14.84 2.67
CA THR A 69 13.15 -15.66 2.95
C THR A 69 12.86 -16.44 4.23
N ILE A 70 12.54 -17.73 4.10
CA ILE A 70 12.50 -18.62 5.27
C ILE A 70 13.95 -18.91 5.63
N ILE A 71 14.43 -18.31 6.73
CA ILE A 71 15.67 -18.73 7.37
C ILE A 71 15.29 -19.94 8.23
N LEU A 72 15.61 -21.14 7.75
CA LEU A 72 15.57 -22.38 8.54
C LEU A 72 16.81 -22.48 9.41
#